data_AF-A0A7S1CL20-F1
#
_entry.id   AF-A0A7S1CL20-F1
#
_cell.length_a   1.000
_cell.length_b   1.000
_cell.length_c   1.000
_cell.angle_alpha   90.00
_cell.angle_beta   90.00
_cell.angle_gamma   90.00
#
_symmetry.space_group_name_H-M   'P 1'
#
loop_
_entity.id
_entity.type
_entity.pdbx_description
1 polymer ?
#
loop_
_entity_poly.entity_id
_entity_poly.type
_entity_poly.pdbx_seq_one_letter_code
_entity_poly.pdbx_strand_id
1 'polypeptide(L)'
;DWMDVGAVPYGATDGALPDLDEGETVVVQVECTNPAGLSTVFASDGVTITKTPPDASAAVVNDVDPLAQGAGDDDVDYHAAPTIAAVWSGFATGAGASAEVSGYEFAVGTDPAGGAR
;
A
#
# COMPACT_ATOMS: atom_id res chain seq x y z
N ASP A 1 -0.90 -15.14 -43.18
CA ASP A 1 -1.43 -16.41 -42.66
C ASP A 1 -1.40 -16.31 -41.15
N TRP A 2 -2.55 -16.40 -40.49
CA TRP A 2 -2.66 -16.29 -39.04
C TRP A 2 -3.03 -17.68 -38.52
N MET A 3 -2.14 -18.26 -37.71
CA MET A 3 -2.42 -19.52 -37.03
C MET A 3 -3.15 -19.22 -35.72
N ASP A 4 -4.24 -19.93 -35.49
CA ASP A 4 -4.92 -19.96 -34.20
C ASP A 4 -3.95 -20.51 -33.14
N VAL A 5 -3.66 -19.71 -32.11
CA VAL A 5 -2.77 -20.10 -31.00
C VAL A 5 -3.52 -20.84 -29.88
N GLY A 6 -4.83 -21.06 -30.06
CA GLY A 6 -5.69 -21.69 -29.09
C GLY A 6 -6.10 -20.75 -27.94
N ALA A 7 -6.88 -21.27 -26.99
CA ALA A 7 -7.23 -20.54 -25.79
C ALA A 7 -5.99 -20.34 -24.91
N VAL A 8 -5.80 -19.13 -24.37
CA VAL A 8 -4.82 -18.89 -23.30
C VAL A 8 -5.32 -19.64 -22.06
N PRO A 9 -4.70 -20.77 -21.67
CA PRO A 9 -5.13 -21.48 -20.49
C PRO A 9 -4.70 -20.66 -19.29
N TYR A 10 -5.67 -20.22 -18.48
CA TYR A 10 -5.37 -19.74 -17.14
C TYR A 10 -5.41 -20.96 -16.20
N GLY A 11 -4.32 -21.15 -15.45
CA GLY A 11 -4.30 -22.10 -14.35
C GLY A 11 -4.83 -21.42 -13.10
N ALA A 12 -5.80 -22.04 -12.45
CA ALA A 12 -6.18 -21.71 -11.08
C ALA A 12 -5.92 -22.95 -10.21
N THR A 13 -5.46 -22.72 -8.98
CA THR A 13 -5.46 -23.75 -7.94
C THR A 13 -6.58 -23.40 -6.98
N ASP A 14 -7.50 -24.33 -6.73
CA ASP A 14 -8.61 -24.15 -5.78
C ASP A 14 -8.17 -24.41 -4.32
N GLY A 15 -6.86 -24.45 -4.07
CA GLY A 15 -6.29 -24.61 -2.74
C GLY A 15 -6.32 -23.31 -1.96
N ALA A 16 -6.87 -23.35 -0.74
CA ALA A 16 -6.62 -22.29 0.23
C ALA A 16 -5.12 -22.22 0.53
N LEU A 17 -4.55 -21.02 0.52
CA LEU A 17 -3.23 -20.81 1.09
C LEU A 17 -3.28 -21.16 2.58
N PRO A 18 -2.20 -21.73 3.16
CA PRO A 18 -2.10 -21.85 4.61
C PRO A 18 -2.19 -20.46 5.25
N ASP A 19 -2.38 -20.40 6.57
CA ASP A 19 -2.19 -19.14 7.29
C ASP A 19 -0.75 -18.66 7.03
N LEU A 20 -0.63 -17.48 6.44
CA LEU A 20 0.66 -16.88 6.10
C LEU A 20 1.11 -15.91 7.18
N ASP A 21 2.35 -15.95 7.61
CA ASP A 21 2.89 -15.03 8.62
C ASP A 21 3.43 -13.73 8.00
N GLU A 22 3.64 -12.70 8.84
CA GLU A 22 4.30 -11.46 8.41
C GLU A 22 5.67 -11.76 7.81
N GLY A 23 5.97 -11.16 6.66
CA GLY A 23 7.24 -11.32 5.97
C GLY A 23 7.34 -12.56 5.07
N GLU A 24 6.33 -13.44 5.06
CA GLU A 24 6.31 -14.56 4.11
C GLU A 24 6.06 -14.08 2.68
N THR A 25 6.78 -14.64 1.71
CA THR A 25 6.58 -14.36 0.28
C THR A 25 5.91 -15.52 -0.43
N VAL A 26 4.81 -15.25 -1.11
CA VAL A 26 4.10 -16.21 -1.96
C VAL A 26 4.43 -15.95 -3.42
N VAL A 27 4.75 -17.01 -4.16
CA VAL A 27 4.95 -16.98 -5.62
C VAL A 27 3.94 -17.87 -6.31
N VAL A 28 3.55 -17.51 -7.52
CA VAL A 28 2.81 -18.38 -8.43
C VAL A 28 3.82 -19.09 -9.33
N GLN A 29 3.77 -20.42 -9.38
CA GLN A 29 4.63 -21.24 -10.24
C GLN A 29 3.78 -21.95 -11.31
N VAL A 30 4.30 -21.99 -12.53
CA VAL A 30 3.69 -22.72 -13.66
C VAL A 30 4.72 -23.70 -14.21
N GLU A 31 4.31 -24.96 -14.36
CA GLU A 31 5.07 -25.99 -15.07
C GLU A 31 4.37 -26.36 -16.38
N CYS A 32 5.11 -26.32 -17.48
CA CYS A 32 4.62 -26.69 -18.82
C CYS A 32 5.41 -27.89 -19.34
N THR A 33 4.72 -29.00 -19.64
CA THR A 33 5.31 -30.23 -20.20
C THR A 33 4.89 -30.41 -21.66
N ASN A 34 5.85 -30.67 -22.56
CA ASN A 34 5.57 -30.96 -23.97
C ASN A 34 5.27 -32.46 -24.21
N PRO A 35 4.78 -32.87 -25.40
CA PRO A 35 4.48 -34.27 -25.70
C PRO A 35 5.69 -35.22 -25.68
N ALA A 36 6.92 -34.69 -25.75
CA ALA A 36 8.15 -35.47 -25.61
C ALA A 36 8.52 -35.72 -24.14
N GLY A 37 7.73 -35.21 -23.19
CA GLY A 37 7.95 -35.36 -21.75
C GLY A 37 8.93 -34.37 -21.15
N LEU A 38 9.29 -33.30 -21.87
CA LEU A 38 10.18 -32.24 -21.35
C LEU A 38 9.37 -31.14 -20.69
N SER A 39 9.72 -30.77 -19.46
CA SER A 39 9.09 -29.69 -18.69
C SER A 39 9.93 -28.41 -18.64
N THR A 40 9.26 -27.28 -18.46
CA THR A 40 9.88 -26.00 -18.06
C THR A 40 9.03 -25.36 -16.96
N VAL A 41 9.70 -24.73 -16.00
CA VAL A 41 9.07 -24.08 -14.84
C VAL A 41 9.34 -22.59 -14.87
N PHE A 42 8.32 -21.79 -14.60
CA PHE A 42 8.43 -20.34 -14.40
C PHE A 42 7.77 -19.94 -13.07
N ALA A 43 8.29 -18.91 -12.42
CA ALA A 43 7.72 -18.35 -11.19
C ALA A 43 7.53 -16.83 -11.33
N SER A 44 6.46 -16.30 -10.75
CA SER A 44 6.24 -14.86 -10.61
C SER A 44 7.28 -14.21 -9.68
N ASP A 45 7.39 -12.89 -9.71
CA ASP A 45 8.21 -12.11 -8.76
C ASP A 45 7.79 -12.29 -7.28
N GLY A 46 6.53 -12.64 -7.05
CA GLY A 46 5.98 -12.93 -5.72
C GLY A 46 5.39 -11.72 -5.01
N VAL A 47 4.69 -11.98 -3.90
CA VAL A 47 4.10 -10.98 -3.00
C VAL A 47 4.47 -11.31 -1.57
N THR A 48 5.01 -10.32 -0.85
CA THR A 48 5.34 -10.43 0.58
C THR A 48 4.15 -10.01 1.43
N ILE A 49 3.77 -10.85 2.39
CA ILE A 49 2.64 -10.64 3.28
C ILE A 49 3.02 -9.63 4.36
N THR A 50 2.18 -8.61 4.50
CA THR A 50 2.23 -7.67 5.62
C THR A 50 0.88 -7.66 6.33
N LYS A 51 0.91 -7.86 7.63
CA LYS A 51 -0.24 -7.90 8.54
C LYS A 51 -0.18 -6.77 9.57
N THR A 52 0.99 -6.16 9.72
CA THR A 52 1.23 -5.10 10.70
C THR A 52 0.89 -3.74 10.09
N PRO A 53 -0.18 -3.05 10.54
CA PRO A 53 -0.43 -1.69 10.09
C PRO A 53 0.67 -0.74 10.59
N PRO A 54 0.87 0.42 9.94
CA PRO A 54 1.74 1.46 10.47
C PRO A 54 1.35 1.84 11.91
N ASP A 55 2.34 2.05 12.77
CA ASP A 55 2.16 2.61 14.10
C ASP A 55 1.88 4.11 13.96
N ALA A 56 0.68 4.50 14.41
CA ALA A 56 0.21 5.88 14.43
C ALA A 56 0.11 6.45 15.85
N SER A 57 0.70 5.78 16.86
CA SER A 57 0.61 6.23 18.26
C SER A 57 1.29 7.58 18.53
N ALA A 58 2.30 7.91 17.73
CA ALA A 58 2.98 9.21 17.73
C ALA A 58 2.56 10.10 16.54
N ALA A 59 1.55 9.69 15.76
CA ALA A 59 1.16 10.42 14.57
C ALA A 59 0.52 11.76 14.92
N VAL A 60 0.95 12.81 14.22
CA VAL A 60 0.45 14.17 14.37
C VAL A 60 0.14 14.75 13.00
N VAL A 61 -0.94 15.53 12.93
CA VAL A 61 -1.27 16.38 11.78
C VAL A 61 -1.28 17.82 12.28
N ASN A 62 -0.38 18.62 11.74
CA ASN A 62 -0.30 20.05 12.06
C ASN A 62 -0.88 20.84 10.89
N ASP A 63 -1.75 21.80 11.17
CA ASP A 63 -2.07 22.83 10.18
C ASP A 63 -0.90 23.81 10.10
N VAL A 64 -0.47 24.15 8.89
CA VAL A 64 0.70 25.01 8.69
C VAL A 64 0.33 26.21 7.84
N ASP A 65 1.01 27.35 8.05
CA ASP A 65 0.81 28.53 7.22
C ASP A 65 1.42 28.29 5.83
N PRO A 66 0.60 28.19 4.76
CA PRO A 66 1.10 27.94 3.40
C PRO A 66 1.95 29.07 2.84
N LEU A 67 1.95 30.25 3.48
CA LEU A 67 2.72 31.42 3.06
C LEU A 67 4.00 31.62 3.90
N ALA A 68 4.23 30.76 4.91
CA ALA A 68 5.43 30.84 5.72
C ALA A 68 6.68 30.62 4.86
N GLN A 69 7.64 31.54 4.98
CA GLN A 69 8.94 31.42 4.31
C GLN A 69 9.86 30.54 5.17
N GLY A 70 9.78 29.22 4.97
CA GLY A 70 10.58 28.22 5.69
C GLY A 70 9.86 26.88 5.82
N ALA A 71 10.60 25.80 6.09
CA ALA A 71 10.04 24.46 6.34
C ALA A 71 9.63 24.31 7.81
N GLY A 72 8.75 25.19 8.29
CA GLY A 72 8.17 25.04 9.62
C GLY A 72 7.03 24.02 9.58
N ASP A 73 7.14 22.96 10.37
CA ASP A 73 6.06 21.99 10.60
C ASP A 73 5.25 22.36 11.86
N ASP A 74 5.32 23.61 12.30
CA ASP A 74 4.64 24.09 13.50
C ASP A 74 3.13 24.15 13.27
N ASP A 75 2.36 23.76 14.28
CA ASP A 75 0.91 23.84 14.28
C ASP A 75 0.45 25.30 14.36
N VAL A 76 -0.48 25.71 13.49
CA VAL A 76 -0.76 27.13 13.21
C VAL A 76 -2.08 27.67 13.72
N ASP A 77 -3.12 26.96 14.16
CA ASP A 77 -4.41 27.50 14.68
C ASP A 77 -5.20 28.47 13.76
N TYR A 78 -4.59 29.58 13.30
CA TYR A 78 -5.19 30.62 12.47
C TYR A 78 -4.17 31.29 11.54
N HIS A 79 -4.51 31.33 10.25
CA HIS A 79 -3.84 32.16 9.25
C HIS A 79 -4.87 32.70 8.24
N ALA A 80 -4.56 33.81 7.56
CA ALA A 80 -5.51 34.50 6.69
C ALA A 80 -5.50 34.00 5.22
N ALA A 81 -4.75 32.93 4.93
CA ALA A 81 -4.61 32.44 3.55
C ALA A 81 -5.87 31.68 3.10
N PRO A 82 -6.25 31.75 1.81
CA PRO A 82 -7.44 31.07 1.29
C PRO A 82 -7.22 29.57 1.01
N THR A 83 -6.10 29.00 1.44
CA THR A 83 -5.70 27.61 1.23
C THR A 83 -5.26 27.02 2.55
N ILE A 84 -5.63 25.78 2.86
CA ILE A 84 -5.11 25.05 4.03
C ILE A 84 -3.93 24.20 3.57
N ALA A 85 -2.84 24.22 4.33
CA ALA A 85 -1.74 23.27 4.22
C ALA A 85 -1.67 22.47 5.52
N ALA A 86 -1.32 21.19 5.40
CA ALA A 86 -1.13 20.31 6.54
C ALA A 86 0.12 19.46 6.33
N VAL A 87 0.79 19.13 7.43
CA VAL A 87 1.93 18.23 7.46
C VAL A 87 1.63 17.07 8.39
N TRP A 88 1.91 15.85 7.90
CA TRP A 88 1.74 14.60 8.63
C TRP A 88 3.10 14.09 9.07
N SER A 89 3.24 13.73 10.35
CA SER A 89 4.47 13.16 10.89
C SER A 89 4.16 12.09 11.95
N GLY A 90 5.19 11.37 12.40
CA GLY A 90 5.08 10.42 13.51
C GLY A 90 4.50 9.04 13.17
N PHE A 91 4.17 8.78 11.90
CA PHE A 91 3.88 7.43 11.42
C PHE A 91 5.18 6.61 11.35
N ALA A 92 5.17 5.43 11.94
CA ALA A 92 6.31 4.52 11.89
C ALA A 92 5.87 3.15 11.40
N THR A 93 6.72 2.50 10.61
CA THR A 93 6.55 1.08 10.30
C THR A 93 7.37 0.33 11.36
N GLY A 94 6.73 -0.57 12.11
CA GLY A 94 7.37 -1.25 13.23
C GLY A 94 8.63 -2.02 12.80
N ALA A 95 9.53 -2.32 13.75
CA ALA A 95 10.69 -3.16 13.45
C ALA A 95 10.23 -4.54 12.95
N GLY A 96 10.53 -4.86 11.69
CA GLY A 96 10.06 -6.09 11.02
C GLY A 96 8.79 -5.93 10.19
N ALA A 97 8.18 -4.74 10.13
CA ALA A 97 7.14 -4.45 9.14
C ALA A 97 7.76 -4.46 7.74
N SER A 98 7.19 -5.29 6.87
CA SER A 98 7.64 -5.42 5.47
C SER A 98 7.13 -4.27 4.59
N ALA A 99 6.18 -3.49 5.11
CA ALA A 99 5.46 -2.46 4.38
C ALA A 99 5.91 -1.06 4.76
N GLU A 100 6.05 -0.22 3.73
CA GLU A 100 6.18 1.23 3.85
C GLU A 100 4.78 1.87 3.96
N VAL A 101 4.70 3.13 4.42
CA VAL A 101 3.44 3.89 4.35
C VAL A 101 3.13 4.15 2.87
N SER A 102 2.10 3.46 2.34
CA SER A 102 1.78 3.46 0.91
C SER A 102 0.93 4.66 0.44
N GLY A 103 0.35 5.41 1.37
CA GLY A 103 -0.49 6.57 1.04
C GLY A 103 -1.14 7.21 2.27
N TYR A 104 -1.74 8.37 2.04
CA TYR A 104 -2.53 9.12 3.03
C TYR A 104 -3.89 9.46 2.42
N GLU A 105 -4.94 9.37 3.23
CA GLU A 105 -6.28 9.87 2.89
C GLU A 105 -6.67 10.95 3.89
N PHE A 106 -7.29 12.03 3.43
CA PHE A 106 -7.71 13.15 4.27
C PHE A 106 -9.07 13.70 3.85
N ALA A 107 -9.75 14.35 4.79
CA ALA A 107 -10.99 15.07 4.55
C ALA A 107 -10.93 16.44 5.24
N VAL A 108 -11.54 17.45 4.63
CA VAL A 108 -11.66 18.80 5.18
C VAL A 108 -13.13 19.11 5.37
N GLY A 109 -13.51 19.53 6.58
CA GLY A 109 -14.88 19.90 6.93
C GLY A 109 -14.98 21.38 7.30
N THR A 110 -16.16 21.97 7.06
CA THR A 110 -16.48 23.36 7.44
C THR A 110 -17.36 23.43 8.69
N ASP A 111 -17.74 22.29 9.25
CA ASP A 111 -18.58 22.24 10.45
C ASP A 111 -17.71 22.50 11.70
N PRO A 112 -18.02 23.54 12.49
CA PRO A 112 -17.34 23.73 13.77
C PRO A 112 -17.61 22.51 14.66
N ALA A 113 -16.53 21.82 15.04
CA ALA A 113 -16.50 20.63 15.92
C ALA A 113 -16.85 19.25 15.32
N GLY A 114 -16.75 19.03 14.00
CA GLY A 114 -16.67 17.68 13.43
C GLY A 114 -17.88 16.80 13.78
N GLY A 115 -19.02 17.07 13.16
CA GLY A 115 -20.21 16.24 13.32
C GLY A 115 -19.97 14.81 12.85
N ALA A 116 -19.97 13.85 13.79
CA ALA A 116 -19.91 12.43 13.51
C ALA A 116 -20.99 12.03 12.49
N ARG A 117 -20.57 11.32 11.44
CA ARG A 117 -21.41 10.49 10.59
C ARG A 117 -20.97 9.04 10.68
#